data_AF-A0A7V7UPJ1-F1
#
_entry.id   AF-A0A7V7UPJ1-F1
#
_cell.length_a   1.000
_cell.length_b   1.000
_cell.length_c   1.000
_cell.angle_alpha   90.00
_cell.angle_beta   90.00
_cell.angle_gamma   90.00
#
_symmetry.space_group_name_H-M   'P 1'
#
loop_
_entity.id
_entity.type
_entity.pdbx_description
1 polymer ?
#
loop_
_entity_poly.entity_id
_entity_poly.type
_entity_poly.pdbx_seq_one_letter_code
_entity_poly.pdbx_strand_id
1 'polypeptide(L)'
;MDMTANNWRALTEKKYQLSLKCFLFLNLFSALFNLVDPLSPYPHIPWAAFSMIALCGALLLHAWTRTFSLKAITLTALLTGALWSVNLWLKSPWCVFHDGTCLLISLLGALFIAALSFINMPGPGIAFCLPIISTILWLDNVQPPVFYAFTLTVPLMGLVIQHFIGRHNDILARQMVQTLIDEKATLNDLSMMDPLTGLCNRRGFENRFANLSPDAGQRFVLLMDIDHFKAYNDHYGHMMGDQALTRVSAAIRDAVRSRDIVTRYGGEEFMVLLTQADEKSARLTAERIRQRVYDLRIPHIFNESVATNVTLSIGIAPLENDDIEDALRRADEALYAAKNQGRNHILYHDALRAA
;
A
#
# COMPACT_ATOMS: atom_id res chain seq x y z
N MET A 1 -4.46 -5.89 5.60
CA MET A 1 -4.43 -4.74 4.67
C MET A 1 -3.80 -5.23 3.38
N ASP A 2 -4.62 -5.68 2.43
CA ASP A 2 -4.12 -6.13 1.13
C ASP A 2 -3.58 -4.93 0.35
N MET A 3 -2.34 -5.01 -0.13
CA MET A 3 -1.87 -4.11 -1.17
C MET A 3 -2.78 -4.26 -2.38
N THR A 4 -3.75 -3.36 -2.50
CA THR A 4 -4.70 -3.38 -3.62
C THR A 4 -3.93 -3.29 -4.94
N ALA A 5 -4.43 -3.95 -5.99
CA ALA A 5 -3.82 -3.97 -7.31
C ALA A 5 -3.48 -2.55 -7.85
N ASN A 6 -4.19 -1.53 -7.37
CA ASN A 6 -3.98 -0.13 -7.71
C ASN A 6 -2.66 0.43 -7.13
N ASN A 7 -2.30 0.10 -5.89
CA ASN A 7 -1.03 0.54 -5.28
C ASN A 7 0.16 -0.09 -6.01
N TRP A 8 0.04 -1.36 -6.41
CA TRP A 8 1.09 -2.06 -7.11
C TRP A 8 1.32 -1.52 -8.53
N ARG A 9 0.23 -1.19 -9.25
CA ARG A 9 0.31 -0.52 -10.56
C ARG A 9 0.97 0.85 -10.46
N ALA A 10 0.63 1.65 -9.44
CA ALA A 10 1.23 2.97 -9.24
C ALA A 10 2.74 2.91 -8.95
N LEU A 11 3.20 1.94 -8.14
CA LEU A 11 4.63 1.74 -7.88
C LEU A 11 5.38 1.27 -9.13
N THR A 12 4.76 0.37 -9.89
CA THR A 12 5.32 -0.14 -11.15
C THR A 12 5.45 0.98 -12.19
N GLU A 13 4.45 1.85 -12.29
CA GLU A 13 4.48 3.01 -13.18
C GLU A 13 5.59 4.00 -12.79
N LYS A 14 5.80 4.27 -11.49
CA LYS A 14 6.92 5.08 -11.01
C LYS A 14 8.28 4.49 -11.40
N LYS A 15 8.44 3.17 -11.27
CA LYS A 15 9.66 2.44 -11.68
C LYS A 15 9.93 2.62 -13.18
N TYR A 16 8.88 2.59 -14.01
CA TYR A 16 8.99 2.81 -15.47
C TYR A 16 9.34 4.25 -15.84
N GLN A 17 8.79 5.25 -15.13
CA GLN A 17 9.17 6.65 -15.35
C GLN A 17 10.63 6.90 -15.01
N LEU A 18 11.16 6.27 -13.94
CA LEU A 18 12.56 6.40 -13.58
C LEU A 18 13.47 5.81 -14.68
N SER A 19 13.13 4.63 -15.20
CA SER A 19 13.81 4.01 -16.34
C SER A 19 13.84 4.92 -17.57
N LEU A 20 12.71 5.56 -17.93
CA LEU A 20 12.66 6.52 -19.03
C LEU A 20 13.56 7.74 -18.79
N LYS A 21 13.56 8.31 -17.58
CA LYS A 21 14.41 9.46 -17.24
C LYS A 21 15.89 9.13 -17.35
N CYS A 22 16.31 7.97 -16.84
CA CYS A 22 17.68 7.47 -16.99
C CYS A 22 18.04 7.30 -18.47
N PHE A 23 17.14 6.71 -19.28
CA PHE A 23 17.34 6.53 -20.72
C PHE A 23 17.58 7.85 -21.44
N LEU A 24 16.70 8.84 -21.22
CA LEU A 24 16.79 10.15 -21.86
C LEU A 24 18.04 10.91 -21.41
N PHE A 25 18.40 10.82 -20.12
CA PHE A 25 19.61 11.43 -19.59
C PHE A 25 20.88 10.84 -20.21
N LEU A 26 20.99 9.51 -20.27
CA LEU A 26 22.15 8.83 -20.86
C LEU A 26 22.29 9.14 -22.36
N ASN A 27 21.19 9.19 -23.11
CA ASN A 27 21.22 9.58 -24.52
C ASN A 27 21.59 11.06 -24.72
N LEU A 28 21.05 11.95 -23.89
CA LEU A 28 21.42 13.37 -23.91
C LEU A 28 22.93 13.55 -23.65
N PHE A 29 23.46 12.85 -22.64
CA PHE A 29 24.88 12.89 -22.31
C PHE A 29 25.76 12.34 -23.44
N SER A 30 25.38 11.19 -24.01
CA SER A 30 26.09 10.58 -25.14
C SER A 30 26.09 11.50 -26.37
N ALA A 31 24.96 12.16 -26.66
CA ALA A 31 24.87 13.12 -27.77
C ALA A 31 25.71 14.37 -27.55
N LEU A 32 25.77 14.90 -26.32
CA LEU A 32 26.67 16.01 -25.96
C LEU A 32 28.14 15.63 -26.13
N PHE A 33 28.54 14.42 -25.73
CA PHE A 33 29.90 13.94 -25.93
C PHE A 33 30.26 13.80 -27.41
N ASN A 34 29.31 13.32 -28.24
CA ASN A 34 29.48 13.20 -29.69
C ASN A 34 29.73 14.56 -30.39
N LEU A 35 29.29 15.69 -29.82
CA LEU A 35 29.58 17.04 -30.33
C LEU A 35 31.02 17.49 -30.06
N VAL A 36 31.65 16.97 -29.01
CA VAL A 36 33.00 17.37 -28.56
C VAL A 36 34.08 16.50 -29.20
N ASP A 37 33.69 15.47 -29.96
CA ASP A 37 34.53 14.44 -30.57
C ASP A 37 35.83 15.00 -31.19
N PRO A 38 36.97 14.90 -30.48
CA PRO A 38 38.25 15.45 -30.95
C PRO A 38 38.95 14.53 -31.96
N LEU A 39 38.36 13.36 -32.27
CA LEU A 39 39.01 12.28 -33.03
C LEU A 39 38.65 12.25 -34.51
N SER A 40 37.69 13.06 -34.97
CA SER A 40 37.30 13.08 -36.38
C SER A 40 37.01 14.52 -36.87
N PRO A 41 37.85 15.09 -37.76
CA PRO A 41 37.59 16.41 -38.35
C PRO A 41 36.40 16.33 -39.30
N TYR A 42 35.18 16.56 -38.79
CA TYR A 42 33.98 16.66 -39.61
C TYR A 42 33.97 17.97 -40.41
N PRO A 43 33.73 17.95 -41.72
CA PRO A 43 33.53 19.16 -42.51
C PRO A 43 32.13 19.79 -42.33
N HIS A 44 31.19 19.13 -41.61
CA HIS A 44 29.79 19.56 -41.49
C HIS A 44 29.27 19.55 -40.05
N ILE A 45 28.28 20.40 -39.78
CA ILE A 45 27.56 20.50 -38.50
C ILE A 45 26.84 19.16 -38.22
N PRO A 46 27.07 18.51 -37.06
CA PRO A 46 26.47 17.22 -36.71
C PRO A 46 24.98 17.37 -36.31
N TRP A 47 24.13 17.73 -37.27
CA TRP A 47 22.71 18.01 -37.06
C TRP A 47 21.97 16.88 -36.33
N ALA A 48 22.33 15.62 -36.58
CA ALA A 48 21.73 14.47 -35.91
C ALA A 48 22.00 14.48 -34.39
N ALA A 49 23.18 14.92 -33.94
CA ALA A 49 23.50 15.07 -32.52
C ALA A 49 22.72 16.23 -31.89
N PHE A 50 22.58 17.36 -32.59
CA PHE A 50 21.73 18.48 -32.14
C PHE A 50 20.25 18.08 -32.03
N SER A 51 19.72 17.34 -33.02
CA SER A 51 18.35 16.81 -32.96
C SER A 51 18.17 15.85 -31.79
N MET A 52 19.17 15.03 -31.49
CA MET A 52 19.14 14.12 -30.34
C MET A 52 19.10 14.89 -29.01
N ILE A 53 19.94 15.93 -28.86
CA ILE A 53 19.96 16.79 -27.68
C ILE A 53 18.62 17.49 -27.49
N ALA A 54 18.06 18.06 -28.56
CA ALA A 54 16.76 18.73 -28.53
C ALA A 54 15.63 17.77 -28.14
N LEU A 55 15.57 16.58 -28.76
CA LEU A 55 14.56 15.57 -28.47
C LEU A 55 14.67 15.05 -27.04
N CYS A 56 15.86 14.60 -26.62
CA CYS A 56 16.07 14.03 -25.29
C CYS A 56 15.86 15.08 -24.19
N GLY A 57 16.32 16.31 -24.40
CA GLY A 57 16.12 17.42 -23.46
C GLY A 57 14.64 17.78 -23.30
N ALA A 58 13.90 17.94 -24.41
CA ALA A 58 12.48 18.25 -24.37
C ALA A 58 11.66 17.12 -23.70
N LEU A 59 11.94 15.86 -24.06
CA LEU A 59 11.25 14.71 -23.47
C LEU A 59 11.62 14.51 -21.99
N LEU A 60 12.84 14.83 -21.56
CA LEU A 60 13.24 14.73 -20.16
C LEU A 60 12.49 15.77 -19.31
N LEU A 61 12.38 17.01 -19.81
CA LEU A 61 11.56 18.05 -19.18
C LEU A 61 10.07 17.64 -19.12
N HIS A 62 9.55 17.04 -20.20
CA HIS A 62 8.17 16.54 -20.22
C HIS A 62 7.95 15.39 -19.23
N ALA A 63 8.88 14.43 -19.18
CA ALA A 63 8.85 13.29 -18.26
C ALA A 63 9.02 13.70 -16.78
N TRP A 64 9.52 14.91 -16.51
CA TRP A 64 9.55 15.45 -15.15
C TRP A 64 8.16 15.85 -14.65
N THR A 65 7.27 16.28 -15.55
CA THR A 65 5.95 16.82 -15.21
C THR A 65 4.79 15.88 -15.52
N ARG A 66 4.97 14.92 -16.44
CA ARG A 66 3.94 13.97 -16.86
C ARG A 66 4.42 12.53 -16.90
N THR A 67 3.49 11.60 -16.76
CA THR A 67 3.76 10.16 -16.89
C THR A 67 3.63 9.70 -18.34
N PHE A 68 4.56 8.85 -18.76
CA PHE A 68 4.53 8.21 -20.06
C PHE A 68 3.95 6.80 -19.95
N SER A 69 3.04 6.44 -20.87
CA SER A 69 2.61 5.05 -21.02
C SER A 69 3.76 4.18 -21.53
N LEU A 70 3.71 2.87 -21.26
CA LEU A 70 4.71 1.93 -21.79
C LEU A 70 4.87 2.02 -23.31
N LYS A 71 3.76 2.18 -24.05
CA LYS A 71 3.79 2.35 -25.51
C LYS A 71 4.57 3.62 -25.92
N ALA A 72 4.37 4.73 -25.18
CA ALA A 72 5.09 5.97 -25.44
C ALA A 72 6.59 5.85 -25.11
N ILE A 73 6.95 5.10 -24.06
CA ILE A 73 8.35 4.77 -23.72
C ILE A 73 8.99 3.98 -24.86
N THR A 74 8.34 2.91 -25.35
CA THR A 74 8.83 2.09 -26.46
C THR A 74 9.00 2.91 -27.74
N LEU A 75 8.02 3.78 -28.06
CA LEU A 75 8.10 4.65 -29.22
C LEU A 75 9.26 5.65 -29.12
N THR A 76 9.45 6.24 -27.94
CA THR A 76 10.57 7.15 -27.66
C THR A 76 11.90 6.44 -27.85
N ALA A 77 12.03 5.22 -27.31
CA ALA A 77 13.22 4.40 -27.45
C ALA A 77 13.52 4.08 -28.93
N LEU A 78 12.51 3.70 -29.71
CA LEU A 78 12.63 3.44 -31.15
C LEU A 78 13.09 4.68 -31.94
N LEU A 79 12.47 5.84 -31.68
CA LEU A 79 12.82 7.11 -32.35
C LEU A 79 14.26 7.54 -32.03
N THR A 80 14.68 7.39 -30.77
CA THR A 80 16.05 7.69 -30.34
C THR A 80 17.05 6.74 -31.02
N GLY A 81 16.71 5.46 -31.15
CA GLY A 81 17.53 4.47 -31.86
C GLY A 81 17.66 4.79 -33.35
N ALA A 82 16.57 5.21 -34.00
CA ALA A 82 16.57 5.63 -35.40
C ALA A 82 17.44 6.87 -35.62
N LEU A 83 17.43 7.85 -34.71
CA LEU A 83 18.31 9.03 -34.79
C LEU A 83 19.78 8.66 -34.65
N TRP A 84 20.12 7.70 -33.77
CA TRP A 84 21.50 7.19 -33.65
C TRP A 84 21.95 6.45 -34.90
N SER A 85 21.05 5.67 -35.51
CA SER A 85 21.27 5.00 -36.79
C SER A 85 21.57 6.01 -37.91
N VAL A 86 20.80 7.11 -38.00
CA VAL A 86 21.07 8.20 -38.95
C VAL A 86 22.41 8.88 -38.67
N ASN A 87 22.74 9.16 -37.41
CA ASN A 87 24.03 9.72 -37.03
C ASN A 87 25.18 8.81 -37.50
N LEU A 88 25.08 7.51 -37.23
CA LEU A 88 26.09 6.53 -37.61
C LEU A 88 26.29 6.44 -39.14
N TRP A 89 25.20 6.44 -39.91
CA TRP A 89 25.25 6.42 -41.37
C TRP A 89 25.94 7.65 -41.95
N LEU A 90 25.61 8.85 -41.45
CA LEU A 90 26.27 10.09 -41.87
C LEU A 90 27.75 10.10 -41.46
N LYS A 91 28.07 9.46 -40.33
CA LYS A 91 29.44 9.42 -39.84
C LYS A 91 30.33 8.46 -40.63
N SER A 92 29.75 7.37 -41.14
CA SER A 92 30.46 6.26 -41.77
C SER A 92 31.52 6.62 -42.82
N PRO A 93 31.29 7.57 -43.77
CA PRO A 93 32.29 7.92 -44.80
C PRO A 93 33.54 8.63 -44.25
N TRP A 94 33.44 9.22 -43.05
CA TRP A 94 34.45 10.10 -42.45
C TRP A 94 35.18 9.45 -41.28
N CYS A 95 34.68 8.32 -40.79
CA CYS A 95 35.39 7.53 -39.79
C CYS A 95 36.62 6.90 -40.46
N VAL A 96 37.74 7.61 -40.41
CA VAL A 96 39.06 7.15 -40.86
C VAL A 96 39.59 6.09 -39.88
N PHE A 97 38.98 4.91 -39.90
CA PHE A 97 39.55 3.67 -39.35
C PHE A 97 39.00 2.52 -40.18
N HIS A 98 39.83 1.98 -41.07
CA HIS A 98 39.51 0.85 -41.96
C HIS A 98 39.18 -0.48 -41.24
N ASP A 99 39.09 -0.50 -39.89
CA ASP A 99 38.99 -1.72 -39.08
C ASP A 99 37.63 -1.95 -38.39
N GLY A 100 36.57 -1.17 -38.68
CA GLY A 100 35.23 -1.41 -38.12
C GLY A 100 35.08 -1.16 -36.60
N THR A 101 36.14 -0.70 -35.93
CA THR A 101 36.19 -0.42 -34.48
C THR A 101 35.20 0.66 -34.02
N CYS A 102 34.97 1.69 -34.83
CA CYS A 102 34.01 2.76 -34.52
C CYS A 102 32.56 2.26 -34.49
N LEU A 103 32.19 1.34 -35.39
CA LEU A 103 30.88 0.69 -35.40
C LEU A 103 30.69 -0.16 -34.14
N LEU A 104 31.73 -0.86 -33.71
CA LEU A 104 31.72 -1.68 -32.50
C LEU A 104 31.51 -0.84 -31.23
N ILE A 105 32.23 0.27 -31.09
CA ILE A 105 32.10 1.18 -29.94
C ILE A 105 30.69 1.76 -29.88
N SER A 106 30.13 2.12 -31.04
CA SER A 106 28.75 2.63 -31.15
C SER A 106 27.72 1.57 -30.73
N LEU A 107 27.92 0.32 -31.15
CA LEU A 107 27.08 -0.81 -30.74
C LEU A 107 27.13 -1.04 -29.24
N LEU A 108 28.34 -1.08 -28.67
CA LEU A 108 28.54 -1.35 -27.25
C LEU A 108 27.96 -0.23 -26.37
N GLY A 109 28.10 1.03 -26.80
CA GLY A 109 27.45 2.18 -26.16
C GLY A 109 25.92 2.08 -26.18
N ALA A 110 25.33 1.71 -27.32
CA ALA A 110 23.88 1.53 -27.42
C ALA A 110 23.36 0.40 -26.51
N LEU A 111 24.04 -0.76 -26.52
CA LEU A 111 23.70 -1.88 -25.65
C LEU A 111 23.83 -1.52 -24.17
N PHE A 112 24.85 -0.74 -23.80
CA PHE A 112 25.06 -0.27 -22.43
C PHE A 112 23.94 0.66 -21.96
N ILE A 113 23.54 1.63 -22.79
CA ILE A 113 22.43 2.54 -22.49
C ILE A 113 21.11 1.76 -22.33
N ALA A 114 20.85 0.81 -23.22
CA ALA A 114 19.68 -0.05 -23.13
C ALA A 114 19.68 -0.89 -21.84
N ALA A 115 20.84 -1.43 -21.45
CA ALA A 115 20.97 -2.26 -20.28
C ALA A 115 20.75 -1.54 -18.96
N LEU A 116 21.34 -0.36 -18.81
CA LEU A 116 21.14 0.46 -17.62
C LEU A 116 19.72 0.99 -17.50
N SER A 117 19.13 1.41 -18.62
CA SER A 117 17.86 2.14 -18.57
C SER A 117 16.65 1.21 -18.48
N PHE A 118 16.72 0.05 -19.12
CA PHE A 118 15.56 -0.83 -19.33
C PHE A 118 15.70 -2.21 -18.66
N ILE A 119 16.41 -2.25 -17.53
CA ILE A 119 16.64 -3.46 -16.71
C ILE A 119 15.36 -4.25 -16.38
N ASN A 120 14.25 -3.56 -16.15
CA ASN A 120 12.97 -4.15 -15.77
C ASN A 120 11.99 -4.29 -16.95
N MET A 121 12.37 -3.80 -18.14
CA MET A 121 11.48 -3.65 -19.29
C MET A 121 12.25 -3.90 -20.59
N PRO A 122 12.54 -5.15 -20.96
CA PRO A 122 13.41 -5.42 -22.11
C PRO A 122 12.85 -4.88 -23.44
N GLY A 123 11.52 -4.76 -23.58
CA GLY A 123 10.86 -4.30 -24.81
C GLY A 123 11.38 -2.96 -25.38
N PRO A 124 11.28 -1.84 -24.64
CA PRO A 124 11.86 -0.57 -25.06
C PRO A 124 13.37 -0.62 -25.38
N GLY A 125 14.16 -1.39 -24.61
CA GLY A 125 15.59 -1.55 -24.87
C GLY A 125 15.88 -2.23 -26.20
N ILE A 126 15.12 -3.28 -26.53
CA ILE A 126 15.20 -3.95 -27.85
C ILE A 126 14.81 -2.97 -28.96
N ALA A 127 13.72 -2.21 -28.78
CA ALA A 127 13.27 -1.23 -29.76
C ALA A 127 14.31 -0.13 -30.03
N PHE A 128 15.08 0.28 -29.02
CA PHE A 128 16.20 1.22 -29.17
C PHE A 128 17.37 0.63 -29.97
N CYS A 129 17.78 -0.61 -29.67
CA CYS A 129 18.94 -1.22 -30.30
C CYS A 129 18.68 -1.67 -31.75
N LEU A 130 17.45 -2.05 -32.10
CA LEU A 130 17.12 -2.62 -33.41
C LEU A 130 17.55 -1.76 -34.62
N PRO A 131 17.22 -0.45 -34.69
CA PRO A 131 17.67 0.39 -35.81
C PRO A 131 19.20 0.50 -35.90
N ILE A 132 19.89 0.58 -34.75
CA ILE A 132 21.34 0.74 -34.67
C ILE A 132 22.04 -0.52 -35.18
N ILE A 133 21.61 -1.70 -34.72
CA ILE A 133 22.14 -2.99 -35.15
C ILE A 133 21.95 -3.16 -36.66
N SER A 134 20.75 -2.86 -37.19
CA SER A 134 20.46 -2.95 -38.63
C SER A 134 21.39 -2.07 -39.46
N THR A 135 21.66 -0.85 -39.02
CA THR A 135 22.57 0.06 -39.72
C THR A 135 24.03 -0.39 -39.66
N ILE A 136 24.46 -0.95 -38.53
CA ILE A 136 25.82 -1.50 -38.40
C ILE A 136 26.02 -2.68 -39.34
N LEU A 137 25.07 -3.62 -39.36
CA LEU A 137 25.13 -4.79 -40.26
C LEU A 137 25.09 -4.40 -41.75
N TRP A 138 24.48 -3.27 -42.08
CA TRP A 138 24.44 -2.74 -43.44
C TRP A 138 25.74 -2.03 -43.84
N LEU A 139 26.34 -1.27 -42.92
CA LEU A 139 27.52 -0.45 -43.18
C LEU A 139 28.82 -1.25 -43.19
N ASP A 140 28.89 -2.33 -42.41
CA ASP A 140 30.11 -3.11 -42.34
C ASP A 140 30.24 -4.13 -43.46
N ASN A 141 31.33 -4.00 -44.23
CA ASN A 141 31.74 -4.96 -45.25
C ASN A 141 33.12 -5.59 -44.92
N VAL A 142 33.71 -5.26 -43.76
CA VAL A 142 35.10 -5.59 -43.43
C VAL A 142 35.19 -6.72 -42.40
N GLN A 143 34.41 -6.68 -41.32
CA GLN A 143 34.53 -7.68 -40.25
C GLN A 143 33.68 -8.93 -40.53
N PRO A 144 34.15 -10.13 -40.14
CA PRO A 144 33.35 -11.33 -40.25
C PRO A 144 32.13 -11.25 -39.31
N PRO A 145 30.96 -11.78 -39.72
CA PRO A 145 29.71 -11.70 -38.94
C PRO A 145 29.81 -12.31 -37.53
N VAL A 146 30.77 -13.21 -37.31
CA VAL A 146 31.07 -13.82 -36.01
C VAL A 146 31.47 -12.78 -34.94
N PHE A 147 32.15 -11.70 -35.33
CA PHE A 147 32.58 -10.67 -34.39
C PHE A 147 31.39 -9.89 -33.80
N TYR A 148 30.38 -9.61 -34.65
CA TYR A 148 29.11 -9.02 -34.21
C TYR A 148 28.30 -9.97 -33.35
N ALA A 149 28.26 -11.26 -33.71
CA ALA A 149 27.60 -12.26 -32.89
C ALA A 149 28.20 -12.32 -31.48
N PHE A 150 29.53 -12.27 -31.35
CA PHE A 150 30.19 -12.22 -30.05
C PHE A 150 29.87 -10.93 -29.28
N THR A 151 29.94 -9.78 -29.95
CA THR A 151 29.69 -8.46 -29.34
C THR A 151 28.25 -8.28 -28.88
N LEU A 152 27.30 -8.93 -29.54
CA LEU A 152 25.88 -8.93 -29.15
C LEU A 152 25.59 -9.92 -28.02
N THR A 153 26.18 -11.12 -28.06
CA THR A 153 25.81 -12.20 -27.11
C THR A 153 26.17 -11.87 -25.67
N VAL A 154 27.33 -11.26 -25.40
CA VAL A 154 27.76 -10.95 -24.03
C VAL A 154 26.87 -9.91 -23.35
N PRO A 155 26.59 -8.73 -23.93
CA PRO A 155 25.70 -7.74 -23.32
C PRO A 155 24.25 -8.20 -23.25
N LEU A 156 23.76 -8.96 -24.25
CA LEU A 156 22.42 -9.54 -24.22
C LEU A 156 22.27 -10.58 -23.09
N MET A 157 23.29 -11.41 -22.87
CA MET A 157 23.30 -12.33 -21.73
C MET A 157 23.34 -11.56 -20.40
N GLY A 158 24.16 -10.51 -20.31
CA GLY A 158 24.19 -9.61 -19.15
C GLY A 158 22.81 -9.00 -18.84
N LEU A 159 22.13 -8.52 -19.87
CA LEU A 159 20.75 -8.01 -19.81
C LEU A 159 19.75 -9.05 -19.27
N VAL A 160 19.83 -10.28 -19.76
CA VAL A 160 18.98 -11.39 -19.30
C VAL A 160 19.24 -11.70 -17.82
N ILE A 161 20.51 -11.86 -17.43
CA ILE A 161 20.91 -12.13 -16.04
C ILE A 161 20.42 -11.01 -15.12
N GLN A 162 20.64 -9.76 -15.53
CA GLN A 162 20.25 -8.59 -14.76
C GLN A 162 18.72 -8.49 -14.59
N HIS A 163 17.95 -8.86 -15.61
CA HIS A 163 16.49 -8.96 -15.53
C HIS A 163 16.04 -10.03 -14.51
N PHE A 164 16.68 -11.21 -14.53
CA PHE A 164 16.39 -12.27 -13.56
C PHE A 164 16.72 -11.86 -12.13
N ILE A 165 17.88 -11.23 -11.90
CA ILE A 165 18.27 -10.70 -10.57
C ILE A 165 17.25 -9.65 -10.10
N GLY A 166 16.86 -8.72 -10.96
CA GLY A 166 15.85 -7.71 -10.63
C GLY A 166 14.51 -8.33 -10.24
N ARG A 167 14.06 -9.34 -10.99
CA ARG A 167 12.82 -10.08 -10.68
C ARG A 167 12.93 -10.84 -9.36
N HIS A 168 14.07 -11.46 -9.07
CA HIS A 168 14.29 -12.20 -7.84
C HIS A 168 14.27 -11.26 -6.63
N ASN A 169 14.96 -10.13 -6.70
CA ASN A 169 14.96 -9.11 -5.65
C ASN A 169 13.56 -8.55 -5.39
N ASP A 170 12.78 -8.29 -6.46
CA ASP A 170 11.38 -7.84 -6.33
C ASP A 170 10.49 -8.88 -5.63
N ILE A 171 10.79 -10.18 -5.76
CA ILE A 171 10.06 -11.26 -5.06
C ILE A 171 10.49 -11.33 -3.60
N LEU A 172 11.81 -11.32 -3.33
CA LEU A 172 12.35 -11.34 -1.97
C LEU A 172 11.85 -10.15 -1.14
N ALA A 173 11.86 -8.95 -1.72
CA ALA A 173 11.36 -7.75 -1.06
C ALA A 173 9.88 -7.89 -0.65
N ARG A 174 9.05 -8.52 -1.50
CA ARG A 174 7.65 -8.78 -1.15
C ARG A 174 7.51 -9.78 -0.02
N GLN A 175 8.30 -10.85 -0.03
CA GLN A 175 8.29 -11.85 1.03
C GLN A 175 8.67 -11.23 2.37
N MET A 176 9.75 -10.43 2.41
CA MET A 176 10.15 -9.72 3.62
C MET A 176 9.06 -8.78 4.16
N VAL A 177 8.42 -8.00 3.28
CA VAL A 177 7.32 -7.11 3.68
C VAL A 177 6.15 -7.92 4.25
N GLN A 178 5.82 -9.07 3.65
CA GLN A 178 4.75 -9.92 4.15
C GLN A 178 5.09 -10.51 5.52
N THR A 179 6.31 -11.03 5.70
CA THR A 179 6.77 -11.54 7.00
C THR A 179 6.70 -10.47 8.09
N LEU A 180 7.11 -9.23 7.79
CA LEU A 180 7.00 -8.11 8.74
C LEU A 180 5.54 -7.81 9.13
N ILE A 181 4.61 -7.92 8.17
CA ILE A 181 3.18 -7.72 8.44
C ILE A 181 2.66 -8.83 9.35
N ASP A 182 3.02 -10.08 9.08
CA ASP A 182 2.58 -11.24 9.85
C ASP A 182 3.18 -11.22 11.27
N GLU A 183 4.47 -10.88 11.42
CA GLU A 183 5.11 -10.67 12.73
C GLU A 183 4.43 -9.55 13.52
N LYS A 184 4.10 -8.44 12.87
CA LYS A 184 3.35 -7.36 13.52
C LYS A 184 1.96 -7.82 13.97
N ALA A 185 1.27 -8.62 13.16
CA ALA A 185 -0.03 -9.17 13.52
C ALA A 185 0.08 -10.08 14.75
N THR A 186 1.06 -11.00 14.78
CA THR A 186 1.28 -11.88 15.93
C THR A 186 1.66 -11.12 17.21
N LEU A 187 2.47 -10.06 17.11
CA LEU A 187 2.76 -9.18 18.25
C LEU A 187 1.51 -8.44 18.75
N ASN A 188 0.67 -7.95 17.84
CA ASN A 188 -0.62 -7.38 18.20
C ASN A 188 -1.55 -8.41 18.86
N ASP A 189 -1.54 -9.66 18.37
CA ASP A 189 -2.32 -10.76 18.94
C ASP A 189 -1.84 -11.16 20.34
N LEU A 190 -0.55 -10.96 20.64
CA LEU A 190 0.02 -11.15 21.98
C LEU A 190 -0.30 -9.99 22.94
N SER A 191 -0.71 -8.83 22.44
CA SER A 191 -1.17 -7.74 23.29
C SER A 191 -2.46 -8.14 24.00
N MET A 192 -2.56 -7.89 25.31
CA MET A 192 -3.81 -8.02 26.07
C MET A 192 -4.68 -6.75 26.00
N MET A 193 -4.16 -5.70 25.36
CA MET A 193 -4.77 -4.38 25.31
C MET A 193 -5.04 -3.98 23.87
N ASP A 194 -6.18 -3.34 23.63
CA ASP A 194 -6.50 -2.71 22.35
C ASP A 194 -5.66 -1.44 22.16
N PRO A 195 -4.91 -1.32 21.04
CA PRO A 195 -3.95 -0.23 20.84
C PRO A 195 -4.61 1.14 20.61
N LEU A 196 -5.88 1.21 20.21
CA LEU A 196 -6.57 2.47 19.93
C LEU A 196 -7.20 3.07 21.20
N THR A 197 -7.80 2.22 22.02
CA THR A 197 -8.63 2.60 23.16
C THR A 197 -7.92 2.41 24.49
N GLY A 198 -6.87 1.58 24.54
CA GLY A 198 -6.19 1.20 25.78
C GLY A 198 -7.04 0.37 26.73
N LEU A 199 -8.17 -0.19 26.26
CA LEU A 199 -8.98 -1.16 27.01
C LEU A 199 -8.42 -2.57 26.84
N CYS A 200 -8.93 -3.54 27.61
CA CYS A 200 -8.65 -4.94 27.30
C CYS A 200 -9.19 -5.28 25.91
N ASN A 201 -8.47 -6.09 25.14
CA ASN A 201 -9.04 -6.75 23.98
C ASN A 201 -9.69 -8.08 24.39
N ARG A 202 -10.33 -8.79 23.46
CA ARG A 202 -10.97 -10.09 23.72
C ARG A 202 -10.06 -11.08 24.47
N ARG A 203 -8.78 -11.15 24.09
CA ARG A 203 -7.79 -12.03 24.74
C ARG A 203 -7.42 -11.56 26.16
N GLY A 204 -7.26 -10.26 26.37
CA GLY A 204 -7.04 -9.67 27.70
C GLY A 204 -8.23 -9.89 28.64
N PHE A 205 -9.44 -9.87 28.10
CA PHE A 205 -10.64 -10.27 28.83
C PHE A 205 -10.61 -11.73 29.24
N GLU A 206 -10.39 -12.66 28.30
CA GLU A 206 -10.32 -14.11 28.60
C GLU A 206 -9.27 -14.41 29.67
N ASN A 207 -8.10 -13.77 29.59
CA ASN A 207 -7.05 -13.90 30.60
C ASN A 207 -7.49 -13.39 31.97
N ARG A 208 -8.11 -12.20 32.04
CA ARG A 208 -8.60 -11.67 33.32
C ARG A 208 -9.75 -12.50 33.88
N PHE A 209 -10.66 -12.96 33.02
CA PHE A 209 -11.79 -13.81 33.41
C PHE A 209 -11.31 -15.13 34.03
N ALA A 210 -10.34 -15.80 33.40
CA ALA A 210 -9.74 -17.03 33.93
C ALA A 210 -9.07 -16.85 35.30
N ASN A 211 -8.64 -15.62 35.63
CA ASN A 211 -8.02 -15.28 36.91
C ASN A 211 -9.02 -14.74 37.95
N LEU A 212 -10.32 -14.66 37.64
CA LEU A 212 -11.33 -14.22 38.60
C LEU A 212 -11.64 -15.33 39.61
N SER A 213 -11.68 -14.98 40.89
CA SER A 213 -12.06 -15.90 41.97
C SER A 213 -13.52 -16.36 41.82
N PRO A 214 -13.84 -17.66 41.78
CA PRO A 214 -15.20 -18.17 41.58
C PRO A 214 -16.21 -17.62 42.60
N ASP A 215 -15.78 -17.30 43.83
CA ASP A 215 -16.62 -16.70 44.89
C ASP A 215 -16.90 -15.19 44.76
N ALA A 216 -16.70 -14.57 43.59
CA ALA A 216 -16.85 -13.11 43.42
C ALA A 216 -18.32 -12.62 43.35
N GLY A 217 -19.27 -13.32 43.97
CA GLY A 217 -20.69 -12.96 43.99
C GLY A 217 -21.36 -12.96 42.62
N GLN A 218 -22.55 -12.36 42.53
CA GLN A 218 -23.28 -12.23 41.26
C GLN A 218 -22.50 -11.35 40.27
N ARG A 219 -22.53 -11.75 38.99
CA ARG A 219 -21.79 -11.12 37.89
C ARG A 219 -22.73 -10.89 36.72
N PHE A 220 -22.49 -9.82 35.97
CA PHE A 220 -23.31 -9.44 34.83
C PHE A 220 -22.43 -9.04 33.65
N VAL A 221 -22.83 -9.48 32.45
CA VAL A 221 -22.24 -9.09 31.18
C VAL A 221 -23.10 -8.00 30.57
N LEU A 222 -22.47 -6.87 30.26
CA LEU A 222 -23.06 -5.79 29.49
C LEU A 222 -22.37 -5.79 28.13
N LEU A 223 -23.11 -6.14 27.08
CA LEU A 223 -22.64 -6.05 25.70
C LEU A 223 -23.22 -4.79 25.06
N MET A 224 -22.37 -4.03 24.38
CA MET A 224 -22.66 -2.67 23.96
C MET A 224 -22.17 -2.42 22.55
N ASP A 225 -22.89 -1.60 21.80
CA ASP A 225 -22.53 -1.25 20.43
C ASP A 225 -22.91 0.20 20.12
N ILE A 226 -22.03 0.88 19.39
CA ILE A 226 -22.27 2.27 18.98
C ILE A 226 -23.28 2.31 17.83
N ASP A 227 -24.39 2.99 18.08
CA ASP A 227 -25.48 3.08 17.13
C ASP A 227 -25.06 3.76 15.83
N HIS A 228 -25.31 3.08 14.70
CA HIS A 228 -25.04 3.57 13.36
C HIS A 228 -23.56 3.94 13.09
N PHE A 229 -22.60 3.30 13.76
CA PHE A 229 -21.18 3.67 13.64
C PHE A 229 -20.59 3.48 12.23
N LYS A 230 -21.08 2.49 11.46
CA LYS A 230 -20.73 2.39 10.04
C LYS A 230 -21.09 3.67 9.26
N ALA A 231 -22.29 4.20 9.45
CA ALA A 231 -22.72 5.45 8.81
C ALA A 231 -21.87 6.63 9.29
N TYR A 232 -21.48 6.67 10.56
CA TYR A 232 -20.53 7.67 11.06
C TYR A 232 -19.20 7.62 10.30
N ASN A 233 -18.60 6.44 10.15
CA ASN A 233 -17.35 6.25 9.43
C ASN A 233 -17.44 6.63 7.95
N ASP A 234 -18.55 6.26 7.30
CA ASP A 234 -18.75 6.52 5.87
C ASP A 234 -18.81 8.03 5.58
N HIS A 235 -19.30 8.85 6.53
CA HIS A 235 -19.47 10.30 6.34
C HIS A 235 -18.32 11.13 6.91
N TYR A 236 -17.79 10.79 8.09
CA TYR A 236 -16.75 11.56 8.77
C TYR A 236 -15.33 10.99 8.55
N GLY A 237 -15.23 9.81 7.95
CA GLY A 237 -13.99 9.09 7.71
C GLY A 237 -13.46 8.35 8.95
N HIS A 238 -12.68 7.31 8.71
CA HIS A 238 -12.14 6.44 9.76
C HIS A 238 -11.34 7.17 10.84
N MET A 239 -10.62 8.24 10.50
CA MET A 239 -9.87 9.04 11.48
C MET A 239 -10.77 9.67 12.54
N MET A 240 -11.96 10.14 12.16
CA MET A 240 -12.94 10.68 13.11
C MET A 240 -13.64 9.56 13.87
N GLY A 241 -13.84 8.40 13.24
CA GLY A 241 -14.32 7.19 13.90
C GLY A 241 -13.41 6.75 15.03
N ASP A 242 -12.10 6.70 14.77
CA ASP A 242 -11.09 6.33 15.77
C ASP A 242 -11.12 7.28 16.97
N GLN A 243 -11.24 8.59 16.73
CA GLN A 243 -11.40 9.58 17.81
C GLN A 243 -12.68 9.37 18.62
N ALA A 244 -13.80 9.05 17.94
CA ALA A 244 -15.06 8.75 18.61
C ALA A 244 -14.92 7.51 19.49
N LEU A 245 -14.30 6.43 18.99
CA LEU A 245 -14.03 5.21 19.75
C LEU A 245 -13.17 5.47 21.00
N THR A 246 -12.10 6.25 20.89
CA THR A 246 -11.26 6.62 22.03
C THR A 246 -12.02 7.43 23.10
N ARG A 247 -12.92 8.32 22.67
CA ARG A 247 -13.74 9.11 23.61
C ARG A 247 -14.82 8.26 24.29
N VAL A 248 -15.48 7.40 23.53
CA VAL A 248 -16.48 6.45 24.04
C VAL A 248 -15.83 5.45 25.00
N SER A 249 -14.66 4.90 24.67
CA SER A 249 -13.95 3.96 25.54
C SER A 249 -13.57 4.59 26.89
N ALA A 250 -13.11 5.84 26.88
CA ALA A 250 -12.84 6.59 28.10
C ALA A 250 -14.11 6.80 28.94
N ALA A 251 -15.23 7.18 28.32
CA ALA A 251 -16.50 7.36 29.01
C ALA A 251 -17.03 6.06 29.64
N ILE A 252 -16.90 4.92 28.95
CA ILE A 252 -17.28 3.60 29.49
C ILE A 252 -16.40 3.26 30.70
N ARG A 253 -15.08 3.40 30.57
CA ARG A 253 -14.13 3.11 31.65
C ARG A 253 -14.39 3.95 32.90
N ASP A 254 -14.65 5.24 32.72
CA ASP A 254 -14.88 6.18 33.82
C ASP A 254 -16.27 5.98 34.47
N ALA A 255 -17.17 5.26 33.79
CA ALA A 255 -18.51 4.92 34.26
C ALA A 255 -18.57 3.57 35.00
N VAL A 256 -17.46 2.85 35.21
CA VAL A 256 -17.43 1.58 35.95
C VAL A 256 -16.41 1.60 37.08
N ARG A 257 -16.38 0.57 37.93
CA ARG A 257 -15.41 0.48 39.03
C ARG A 257 -14.11 -0.10 38.51
N SER A 258 -12.99 0.18 39.19
CA SER A 258 -11.65 -0.34 38.81
C SER A 258 -11.53 -1.87 38.80
N ARG A 259 -12.43 -2.57 39.50
CA ARG A 259 -12.50 -4.05 39.55
C ARG A 259 -13.27 -4.66 38.37
N ASP A 260 -14.10 -3.86 37.71
CA ASP A 260 -14.89 -4.31 36.56
C ASP A 260 -13.97 -4.39 35.33
N ILE A 261 -14.23 -5.36 34.46
CA ILE A 261 -13.39 -5.57 33.27
C ILE A 261 -14.06 -4.88 32.09
N VAL A 262 -13.39 -3.89 31.51
CA VAL A 262 -13.85 -3.18 30.31
C VAL A 262 -13.03 -3.62 29.12
N THR A 263 -13.74 -4.05 28.08
CA THR A 263 -13.16 -4.70 26.92
C THR A 263 -13.70 -4.07 25.65
N ARG A 264 -12.82 -3.79 24.68
CA ARG A 264 -13.26 -3.59 23.30
C ARG A 264 -13.37 -4.97 22.65
N TYR A 265 -14.60 -5.44 22.49
CA TYR A 265 -14.89 -6.82 22.10
C TYR A 265 -14.78 -7.00 20.58
N GLY A 266 -15.17 -5.97 19.82
CA GLY A 266 -15.13 -5.93 18.36
C GLY A 266 -14.74 -4.54 17.83
N GLY A 267 -15.01 -4.28 16.54
CA GLY A 267 -14.66 -3.00 15.92
C GLY A 267 -15.31 -1.80 16.61
N GLU A 268 -16.63 -1.84 16.76
CA GLU A 268 -17.47 -0.82 17.41
C GLU A 268 -18.21 -1.34 18.67
N GLU A 269 -17.88 -2.56 19.07
CA GLU A 269 -18.52 -3.28 20.16
C GLU A 269 -17.65 -3.24 21.43
N PHE A 270 -18.29 -2.95 22.55
CA PHE A 270 -17.69 -2.92 23.87
C PHE A 270 -18.38 -3.92 24.78
N MET A 271 -17.64 -4.45 25.74
CA MET A 271 -18.18 -5.34 26.76
C MET A 271 -17.69 -4.89 28.13
N VAL A 272 -18.56 -4.97 29.12
CA VAL A 272 -18.21 -4.80 30.53
C VAL A 272 -18.64 -6.05 31.30
N LEU A 273 -17.71 -6.65 32.04
CA LEU A 273 -18.04 -7.63 33.06
C LEU A 273 -18.07 -6.94 34.42
N LEU A 274 -19.27 -6.86 35.00
CA LEU A 274 -19.48 -6.36 36.35
C LEU A 274 -19.26 -7.48 37.34
N THR A 275 -18.45 -7.21 38.36
CA THR A 275 -18.19 -8.15 39.46
C THR A 275 -18.89 -7.71 40.73
N GLN A 276 -19.43 -8.65 41.52
CA GLN A 276 -20.16 -8.35 42.75
C GLN A 276 -21.29 -7.34 42.53
N ALA A 277 -22.11 -7.58 41.52
CA ALA A 277 -23.24 -6.73 41.14
C ALA A 277 -24.54 -7.54 41.18
N ASP A 278 -25.61 -6.93 41.67
CA ASP A 278 -26.99 -7.41 41.52
C ASP A 278 -27.63 -6.83 40.24
N GLU A 279 -28.81 -7.31 39.86
CA GLU A 279 -29.51 -6.84 38.65
C GLU A 279 -29.72 -5.32 38.66
N LYS A 280 -30.11 -4.77 39.81
CA LYS A 280 -30.38 -3.33 39.96
C LYS A 280 -29.12 -2.50 39.72
N SER A 281 -27.99 -2.89 40.29
CA SER A 281 -26.71 -2.19 40.07
C SER A 281 -26.17 -2.38 38.66
N ALA A 282 -26.40 -3.53 38.02
CA ALA A 282 -26.07 -3.75 36.61
C ALA A 282 -26.84 -2.79 35.70
N ARG A 283 -28.16 -2.66 35.90
CA ARG A 283 -29.01 -1.73 35.15
C ARG A 283 -28.64 -0.26 35.37
N LEU A 284 -28.35 0.13 36.62
CA LEU A 284 -27.89 1.48 36.94
C LEU A 284 -26.54 1.80 36.29
N THR A 285 -25.63 0.82 36.24
CA THR A 285 -24.33 0.99 35.60
C THR A 285 -24.46 1.11 34.09
N ALA A 286 -25.32 0.30 33.46
CA ALA A 286 -25.63 0.41 32.04
C ALA A 286 -26.21 1.79 31.69
N GLU A 287 -27.19 2.29 32.47
CA GLU A 287 -27.76 3.62 32.22
C GLU A 287 -26.74 4.73 32.44
N ARG A 288 -25.86 4.60 33.44
CA ARG A 288 -24.76 5.53 33.64
C ARG A 288 -23.81 5.55 32.44
N ILE A 289 -23.46 4.38 31.89
CA ILE A 289 -22.61 4.29 30.69
C ILE A 289 -23.31 4.98 29.50
N ARG A 290 -24.56 4.61 29.22
CA ARG A 290 -25.34 5.16 28.11
C ARG A 290 -25.41 6.69 28.16
N GLN A 291 -25.73 7.25 29.34
CA GLN A 291 -25.80 8.70 29.55
C GLN A 291 -24.43 9.36 29.41
N ARG A 292 -23.36 8.78 29.96
CA ARG A 292 -22.00 9.32 29.82
C ARG A 292 -21.57 9.41 28.37
N VAL A 293 -21.90 8.41 27.54
CA VAL A 293 -21.61 8.43 26.11
C VAL A 293 -22.44 9.52 25.41
N TYR A 294 -23.73 9.61 25.72
CA TYR A 294 -24.61 10.65 25.17
C TYR A 294 -24.12 12.07 25.50
N ASP A 295 -23.65 12.28 26.74
CA ASP A 295 -23.13 13.56 27.25
C ASP A 295 -21.78 13.97 26.63
N LEU A 296 -21.08 13.09 25.93
CA LEU A 296 -19.89 13.47 25.14
C LEU A 296 -20.24 14.42 24.00
N ARG A 297 -21.52 14.45 23.57
CA ARG A 297 -22.04 15.29 22.49
C ARG A 297 -21.18 15.20 21.22
N ILE A 298 -20.77 13.99 20.86
CA ILE A 298 -20.04 13.74 19.62
C ILE A 298 -21.03 13.87 18.48
N PRO A 299 -20.87 14.85 17.56
CA PRO A 299 -21.87 15.09 16.51
C PRO A 299 -22.03 13.87 15.60
N HIS A 300 -23.25 13.40 15.43
CA HIS A 300 -23.61 12.33 14.50
C HIS A 300 -24.89 12.71 13.77
N ILE A 301 -24.79 13.68 12.86
CA ILE A 301 -25.94 14.23 12.13
C ILE A 301 -26.66 13.15 11.30
N PHE A 302 -25.95 12.10 10.88
CA PHE A 302 -26.53 10.98 10.10
C PHE A 302 -27.25 9.92 10.96
N ASN A 303 -27.49 10.21 12.25
CA ASN A 303 -28.24 9.39 13.19
C ASN A 303 -29.60 10.02 13.54
N GLU A 304 -30.21 10.78 12.62
CA GLU A 304 -31.43 11.57 12.88
C GLU A 304 -32.61 10.76 13.43
N SER A 305 -32.68 9.46 13.13
CA SER A 305 -33.73 8.57 13.65
C SER A 305 -33.59 8.25 15.14
N VAL A 306 -32.44 8.53 15.76
CA VAL A 306 -32.14 8.20 17.16
C VAL A 306 -31.71 9.44 17.94
N ALA A 307 -30.68 10.16 17.48
CA ALA A 307 -30.20 11.42 18.06
C ALA A 307 -29.22 12.14 17.13
N THR A 308 -29.00 13.44 17.32
CA THR A 308 -27.97 14.20 16.58
C THR A 308 -26.54 13.96 17.09
N ASN A 309 -26.38 13.10 18.09
CA ASN A 309 -25.11 12.73 18.71
C ASN A 309 -24.89 11.21 18.64
N VAL A 310 -23.65 10.76 18.83
CA VAL A 310 -23.32 9.35 19.02
C VAL A 310 -24.08 8.79 20.23
N THR A 311 -24.77 7.67 20.01
CA THR A 311 -25.50 6.92 21.06
C THR A 311 -25.02 5.49 21.11
N LEU A 312 -25.43 4.77 22.14
CA LEU A 312 -25.00 3.40 22.39
C LEU A 312 -26.18 2.57 22.91
N SER A 313 -26.35 1.39 22.34
CA SER A 313 -27.35 0.40 22.80
C SER A 313 -26.66 -0.65 23.65
N ILE A 314 -27.37 -1.18 24.67
CA ILE A 314 -26.80 -2.11 25.65
C ILE A 314 -27.72 -3.31 25.86
N GLY A 315 -27.17 -4.51 25.74
CA GLY A 315 -27.76 -5.75 26.21
C GLY A 315 -27.13 -6.19 27.52
N ILE A 316 -27.95 -6.65 28.47
CA ILE A 316 -27.51 -7.09 29.80
C ILE A 316 -27.94 -8.54 30.02
N ALA A 317 -27.02 -9.38 30.48
CA ALA A 317 -27.32 -10.74 30.92
C ALA A 317 -26.56 -11.11 32.20
N PRO A 318 -27.14 -11.92 33.10
CA PRO A 318 -26.44 -12.46 34.25
C PRO A 318 -25.45 -13.55 33.80
N LEU A 319 -24.28 -13.59 34.43
CA LEU A 319 -23.33 -14.68 34.25
C LEU A 319 -23.66 -15.80 35.25
N GLU A 320 -24.08 -16.94 34.74
CA GLU A 320 -24.48 -18.12 35.52
C GLU A 320 -23.47 -19.25 35.32
N ASN A 321 -23.11 -19.95 36.39
CA ASN A 321 -22.18 -21.09 36.36
C ASN A 321 -20.82 -20.80 35.68
N ASP A 322 -20.39 -19.53 35.67
CA ASP A 322 -19.20 -19.06 34.95
C ASP A 322 -19.19 -19.39 33.44
N ASP A 323 -20.36 -19.66 32.84
CA ASP A 323 -20.51 -19.85 31.40
C ASP A 323 -20.60 -18.50 30.68
N ILE A 324 -19.42 -17.99 30.33
CA ILE A 324 -19.30 -16.70 29.65
C ILE A 324 -19.87 -16.72 28.23
N GLU A 325 -19.83 -17.85 27.54
CA GLU A 325 -20.33 -17.96 26.17
C GLU A 325 -21.86 -17.85 26.14
N ASP A 326 -22.55 -18.52 27.07
CA ASP A 326 -24.01 -18.40 27.20
C ASP A 326 -24.43 -16.99 27.65
N ALA A 327 -23.73 -16.39 28.61
CA ALA A 327 -24.01 -15.03 29.06
C ALA A 327 -23.83 -14.01 27.92
N LEU A 328 -22.79 -14.15 27.10
CA LEU A 328 -22.56 -13.35 25.91
C LEU A 328 -23.68 -13.51 24.88
N ARG A 329 -24.09 -14.74 24.59
CA ARG A 329 -25.21 -15.02 23.68
C ARG A 329 -26.50 -14.35 24.15
N ARG A 330 -26.83 -14.46 25.44
CA ARG A 330 -28.02 -13.81 26.03
C ARG A 330 -27.93 -12.28 25.99
N ALA A 331 -26.75 -11.71 26.24
CA ALA A 331 -26.52 -10.27 26.16
C ALA A 331 -26.63 -9.76 24.71
N ASP A 332 -26.15 -10.53 23.73
CA ASP A 332 -26.29 -10.22 22.31
C ASP A 332 -27.75 -10.20 21.85
N GLU A 333 -28.55 -11.19 22.25
CA GLU A 333 -29.99 -11.21 21.99
C GLU A 333 -30.70 -9.97 22.56
N ALA A 334 -30.32 -9.56 23.78
CA ALA A 334 -30.84 -8.33 24.40
C ALA A 334 -30.37 -7.06 23.66
N LEU A 335 -29.12 -7.01 23.24
CA LEU A 335 -28.57 -5.88 22.47
C LEU A 335 -29.26 -5.76 21.11
N TYR A 336 -29.46 -6.89 20.42
CA TYR A 336 -30.17 -6.93 19.14
C TYR A 336 -31.61 -6.42 19.28
N ALA A 337 -32.32 -6.87 20.31
CA ALA A 337 -33.65 -6.35 20.62
C ALA A 337 -33.64 -4.84 20.94
N ALA A 338 -32.62 -4.35 21.66
CA ALA A 338 -32.48 -2.93 22.00
C ALA A 338 -32.28 -2.08 20.73
N LYS A 339 -31.48 -2.56 19.78
CA LYS A 339 -31.30 -1.90 18.48
C LYS A 339 -32.60 -1.85 17.67
N ASN A 340 -33.45 -2.88 17.77
CA ASN A 340 -34.73 -2.92 17.07
C ASN A 340 -35.83 -2.09 17.74
N GLN A 341 -35.69 -1.72 19.01
CA GLN A 341 -36.61 -0.83 19.73
C GLN A 341 -36.29 0.67 19.53
N GLY A 342 -35.53 1.01 18.50
CA GLY A 342 -35.19 2.41 18.18
C GLY A 342 -33.82 2.87 18.68
N ARG A 343 -32.96 1.94 19.14
CA ARG A 343 -31.57 2.20 19.58
C ARG A 343 -31.48 3.13 20.77
N ASN A 344 -30.25 3.46 21.22
CA ASN A 344 -30.01 4.23 22.43
C ASN A 344 -30.82 3.68 23.63
N HIS A 345 -30.91 2.35 23.72
CA HIS A 345 -31.77 1.63 24.65
C HIS A 345 -31.00 0.55 25.39
N ILE A 346 -31.53 0.17 26.54
CA ILE A 346 -30.96 -0.84 27.41
C ILE A 346 -32.00 -1.93 27.58
N LEU A 347 -31.67 -3.16 27.21
CA LEU A 347 -32.52 -4.31 27.47
C LEU A 347 -31.79 -5.35 28.31
N TYR A 348 -32.57 -5.98 29.17
CA TYR A 348 -32.14 -7.08 30.02
C TYR A 348 -32.74 -8.36 29.45
N HIS A 349 -31.94 -9.43 29.34
CA HIS A 349 -32.37 -10.65 28.66
C HIS A 349 -33.67 -11.24 29.23
N ASP A 350 -33.85 -11.27 30.56
CA ASP A 350 -35.08 -11.84 31.15
C ASP A 350 -36.34 -11.03 30.84
N ALA A 351 -36.20 -9.74 30.49
CA ALA A 351 -37.33 -8.93 30.04
C ALA A 351 -37.88 -9.39 28.67
N LEU A 352 -37.06 -10.08 27.86
CA LEU A 352 -37.49 -10.69 26.59
C LEU A 352 -38.30 -11.98 26.79
N ARG A 353 -38.16 -12.65 27.94
CA ARG A 353 -38.95 -13.84 28.27
C ARG A 353 -40.34 -13.50 28.81
N ALA A 354 -40.52 -12.27 29.30
CA ALA A 354 -41.77 -11.79 29.88
C ALA A 354 -42.69 -11.04 28.90
N ALA A 355 -42.20 -10.77 27.69
CA ALA A 355 -42.92 -10.15 26.57
C ALA A 355 -43.27 -11.22 25.53
#